data_AF-A0A9P8PF30-F1
#
_entry.id   AF-A0A9P8PF30-F1
#
_cell.length_a   1.000
_cell.length_b   1.000
_cell.length_c   1.000
_cell.angle_alpha   90.00
_cell.angle_beta   90.00
_cell.angle_gamma   90.00
#
_symmetry.space_group_name_H-M   'P 1'
#
loop_
_entity.id
_entity.type
_entity.pdbx_description
1 polymer ?
#
loop_
_entity_poly.entity_id
_entity_poly.type
_entity_poly.pdbx_seq_one_letter_code
_entity_poly.pdbx_strand_id
1 'polypeptide(L)'
;MSVNMNKIVTVSVFAAAGVYMGMKFFEPIVIEQLRKDGNLRTDIPVPQYDENGSKLVERGEQVTWEQIRKEAEVPKDSSITNPTEKSN
;
A
#
# COMPACT_ATOMS: atom_id res chain seq x y z
N MET A 1 -5.71 13.74 38.40
CA MET A 1 -4.54 13.99 37.53
C MET A 1 -5.01 14.92 36.42
N SER A 2 -4.62 16.21 36.44
CA SER A 2 -5.00 17.14 35.38
C SER A 2 -4.13 16.86 34.16
N VAL A 3 -4.68 16.19 33.15
CA VAL A 3 -3.97 15.97 31.90
C VAL A 3 -4.11 17.24 31.07
N ASN A 4 -3.01 17.94 30.89
CA ASN A 4 -2.99 19.15 30.09
C ASN A 4 -3.25 18.76 28.63
N MET A 5 -4.41 19.12 28.09
CA MET A 5 -4.84 18.81 26.71
C MET A 5 -3.73 19.12 25.69
N ASN A 6 -3.03 20.24 25.88
CA ASN A 6 -1.93 20.66 25.01
C ASN A 6 -0.79 19.62 24.97
N LYS A 7 -0.47 18.97 26.10
CA LYS A 7 0.58 17.94 26.15
C LYS A 7 0.18 16.69 25.39
N ILE A 8 -1.08 16.26 25.49
CA ILE A 8 -1.59 15.10 24.74
C ILE A 8 -1.52 15.39 23.24
N VAL A 9 -1.99 16.57 22.82
CA VAL A 9 -1.97 16.97 21.40
C VAL A 9 -0.53 17.02 20.88
N THR A 10 0.40 17.64 21.61
CA THR A 10 1.82 17.66 21.21
C THR A 10 2.39 16.26 21.08
N VAL A 11 2.20 15.39 22.08
CA VAL A 11 2.70 14.01 22.03
C VAL A 11 2.10 13.25 20.85
N SER A 12 0.80 13.39 20.58
CA SER A 12 0.14 12.75 19.46
C SER A 12 0.69 13.22 18.12
N VAL A 13 0.93 14.52 17.95
CA VAL A 13 1.48 15.09 16.72
C VAL A 13 2.90 14.57 16.49
N PHE A 14 3.75 14.58 17.52
CA PHE A 14 5.12 14.07 17.40
C PHE A 14 5.16 12.57 17.13
N ALA A 15 4.28 11.79 17.76
CA ALA A 15 4.17 10.35 17.49
C ALA A 15 3.76 10.10 16.03
N ALA A 16 2.72 10.78 15.55
CA ALA A 16 2.26 10.64 14.16
C ALA A 16 3.33 11.10 13.15
N ALA A 17 3.98 12.23 13.40
CA ALA A 17 5.06 12.74 12.56
C ALA A 17 6.26 11.79 12.54
N GLY A 18 6.64 11.21 13.69
CA GLY A 18 7.72 10.24 13.79
C GLY A 18 7.43 8.96 13.02
N VAL A 19 6.21 8.41 13.14
CA VAL A 19 5.79 7.24 12.36
C VAL A 19 5.77 7.55 10.87
N TYR A 20 5.21 8.70 10.47
CA TYR A 20 5.15 9.12 9.07
C TYR A 20 6.55 9.27 8.46
N MET A 21 7.46 9.94 9.16
CA MET A 21 8.85 10.09 8.71
C MET A 21 9.58 8.74 8.65
N GLY A 22 9.40 7.90 9.67
CA GLY A 22 9.99 6.56 9.70
C GLY A 22 9.53 5.72 8.50
N MET A 23 8.22 5.67 8.24
CA MET A 23 7.68 4.98 7.07
C MET A 23 8.31 5.51 5.78
N LYS A 24 8.35 6.82 5.58
CA LYS A 24 8.93 7.44 4.37
C LYS A 24 10.42 7.16 4.19
N PHE A 25 11.16 7.06 5.29
CA PHE A 25 12.59 6.73 5.27
C PHE A 25 12.86 5.25 4.95
N PHE A 26 12.09 4.34 5.56
CA PHE A 26 12.31 2.90 5.38
C PHE A 26 11.69 2.35 4.08
N GLU A 27 10.65 2.98 3.54
CA GLU A 27 9.98 2.60 2.29
C GLU A 27 10.96 2.34 1.13
N PRO A 28 11.85 3.27 0.73
CA PRO A 28 12.80 3.03 -0.36
C PRO A 28 13.79 1.90 -0.03
N ILE A 29 14.23 1.78 1.23
CA ILE A 29 15.19 0.77 1.66
C ILE A 29 14.59 -0.63 1.53
N VAL A 30 13.38 -0.83 2.05
CA VAL A 30 12.70 -2.13 2.04
C VAL A 30 12.38 -2.57 0.61
N ILE A 31 11.91 -1.63 -0.23
CA ILE A 31 11.57 -1.93 -1.63
C ILE A 31 12.82 -2.32 -2.42
N GLU A 32 13.94 -1.63 -2.22
CA GLU A 32 15.20 -1.95 -2.90
C GLU A 32 15.74 -3.34 -2.49
N GLN A 33 15.62 -3.72 -1.22
CA GLN A 33 16.00 -5.06 -0.76
C GLN A 33 15.10 -6.14 -1.37
N LEU A 34 13.77 -5.95 -1.29
CA LEU A 34 12.81 -6.90 -1.90
C LEU A 34 13.02 -7.04 -3.41
N ARG A 35 13.39 -5.95 -4.10
CA ARG A 35 13.74 -5.95 -5.52
C ARG A 35 15.00 -6.80 -5.80
N LYS A 36 16.06 -6.63 -5.01
CA LYS A 36 17.30 -7.41 -5.14
C LYS A 36 17.10 -8.88 -4.84
N ASP A 37 16.26 -9.18 -3.85
CA ASP A 37 15.96 -10.55 -3.42
C ASP A 37 15.02 -11.28 -4.39
N GLY A 38 14.49 -10.61 -5.41
CA GLY A 38 13.55 -11.20 -6.36
C GLY A 38 12.19 -11.58 -5.75
N ASN A 39 11.94 -11.19 -4.49
CA ASN A 39 10.71 -11.45 -3.76
C ASN A 39 9.71 -10.28 -3.86
N LEU A 40 10.01 -9.30 -4.72
CA LEU A 40 9.12 -8.20 -5.02
C LEU A 40 8.00 -8.71 -5.92
N ARG A 41 6.79 -8.55 -5.42
CA ARG A 41 5.58 -8.95 -6.13
C ARG A 41 5.45 -8.12 -7.43
N THR A 42 5.53 -8.77 -8.59
CA THR A 42 5.64 -8.11 -9.91
C THR A 42 4.29 -7.76 -10.56
N ASP A 43 3.18 -8.25 -10.02
CA ASP A 43 1.81 -8.01 -10.49
C ASP A 43 1.21 -6.67 -10.04
N ILE A 44 1.91 -5.90 -9.21
CA ILE A 44 1.45 -4.60 -8.70
C ILE A 44 2.48 -3.53 -9.09
N PRO A 45 2.04 -2.34 -9.54
CA PRO A 45 2.96 -1.25 -9.83
C PRO A 45 3.72 -0.83 -8.57
N VAL A 46 5.03 -1.10 -8.57
CA VAL A 46 5.91 -0.72 -7.47
C VAL A 46 6.31 0.75 -7.64
N PRO A 47 6.21 1.57 -6.59
CA PRO A 47 6.70 2.94 -6.64
C PRO A 47 8.22 2.94 -6.87
N GLN A 48 8.68 3.72 -7.85
CA GLN A 48 10.10 3.92 -8.10
C GLN A 48 10.62 5.06 -7.22
N TYR A 49 11.85 4.95 -6.74
CA TYR A 49 12.51 5.99 -5.95
C TYR A 49 13.80 6.40 -6.66
N ASP A 50 14.15 7.68 -6.58
CA ASP A 50 15.44 8.18 -7.07
C ASP A 50 16.57 7.87 -6.08
N GLU A 51 17.80 8.19 -6.46
CA GLU A 51 19.00 8.02 -5.62
C GLU A 51 18.93 8.83 -4.31
N ASN A 52 18.03 9.80 -4.23
CA ASN A 52 17.79 10.64 -3.06
C ASN A 52 16.64 10.12 -2.18
N GLY A 53 16.07 8.96 -2.49
CA GLY A 53 14.94 8.36 -1.75
C GLY A 53 13.62 9.10 -1.96
N SER A 54 13.54 10.01 -2.93
CA SER A 54 12.30 10.68 -3.32
C SER A 54 11.51 9.78 -4.26
N LYS A 55 10.20 9.67 -4.00
CA LYS A 55 9.30 8.89 -4.85
C LYS A 55 9.23 9.53 -6.24
N LEU A 56 9.68 8.80 -7.25
CA LEU A 56 9.46 9.14 -8.65
C LEU A 56 7.96 8.99 -8.93
N VAL A 57 7.32 10.08 -9.32
CA VAL A 57 5.88 10.11 -9.57
C VAL A 57 5.60 9.48 -10.93
N GLU A 58 5.71 8.16 -11.04
CA GLU A 58 4.85 7.42 -11.95
C GLU A 58 3.62 6.98 -11.17
N ARG A 59 2.50 7.66 -11.47
CA ARG A 59 1.20 7.42 -10.88
C ARG A 59 0.66 6.07 -11.36
N GLY A 60 1.17 4.99 -10.79
CA GLY A 60 0.42 3.73 -10.72
C GLY A 60 -0.90 4.01 -10.00
N GLU A 61 -2.01 3.58 -10.59
CA GLU A 61 -3.38 3.85 -10.16
C GLU A 61 -3.53 3.57 -8.65
N GLN A 62 -3.77 4.63 -7.87
CA GLN A 62 -3.95 4.49 -6.44
C GLN A 62 -5.30 3.84 -6.20
N VAL A 63 -5.29 2.54 -5.88
CA VAL A 63 -6.50 1.82 -5.51
C VAL A 63 -7.04 2.45 -4.23
N THR A 64 -8.17 3.14 -4.34
CA THR A 64 -8.80 3.84 -3.23
C THR A 64 -9.58 2.83 -2.39
N TRP A 65 -9.64 3.00 -1.07
CA TRP A 65 -10.40 2.11 -0.16
C TRP A 65 -11.87 1.91 -0.56
N GLU A 66 -12.43 2.86 -1.29
CA GLU A 66 -13.76 2.79 -1.91
C GLU A 66 -13.86 1.72 -3.01
N GLN A 67 -12.80 1.49 -3.79
CA GLN A 67 -12.74 0.44 -4.83
C GLN A 67 -12.63 -0.94 -4.19
N ILE A 68 -11.82 -1.08 -3.13
CA ILE A 68 -11.66 -2.33 -2.37
C ILE A 68 -12.98 -2.73 -1.70
N ARG A 69 -13.70 -1.74 -1.13
CA ARG A 69 -15.02 -1.98 -0.52
C ARG A 69 -16.03 -2.44 -1.55
N LYS A 70 -16.07 -1.80 -2.72
CA LYS A 70 -16.96 -2.20 -3.82
C LYS A 70 -16.67 -3.60 -4.34
N GLU A 71 -15.41 -3.99 -4.45
CA GLU A 71 -15.03 -5.35 -4.88
C GLU A 71 -15.35 -6.40 -3.81
N ALA A 72 -15.26 -6.06 -2.52
CA ALA A 72 -15.64 -6.95 -1.42
C ALA A 72 -17.16 -7.08 -1.22
N GLU A 73 -17.95 -6.09 -1.67
CA GLU A 73 -19.42 -6.12 -1.63
C GLU A 73 -20.05 -6.87 -2.82
N VAL A 74 -19.28 -7.20 -3.87
CA VAL A 74 -19.74 -8.12 -4.92
C VAL A 74 -19.68 -9.55 -4.35
N PRO A 75 -20.83 -10.22 -4.17
CA PRO A 75 -20.85 -11.58 -3.64
C PRO A 75 -20.09 -12.53 -4.58
N LYS A 76 -19.25 -13.39 -3.99
CA LYS A 76 -18.56 -14.54 -4.62
C LYS A 76 -19.57 -15.59 -5.10
N ASP A 77 -20.38 -15.25 -6.11
CA ASP A 77 -21.25 -16.22 -6.77
C ASP A 77 -21.35 -15.93 -8.28
N SER A 78 -20.22 -16.03 -8.98
CA SER A 78 -20.25 -16.17 -10.44
C SER A 78 -18.97 -16.81 -11.01
N SER A 79 -18.34 -17.74 -10.28
CA SER A 79 -17.16 -18.45 -10.79
C SER A 79 -17.31 -19.98 -10.73
N ILE A 80 -18.34 -20.55 -11.36
CA ILE A 80 -18.35 -21.90 -11.95
C ILE A 80 -19.43 -21.85 -13.06
N THR A 81 -19.15 -21.82 -14.37
CA THR A 81 -18.59 -22.90 -15.19
C THR A 81 -17.96 -22.34 -16.46
N ASN A 82 -16.73 -22.73 -16.77
CA ASN A 82 -16.33 -23.20 -18.11
C ASN A 82 -15.04 -23.98 -17.90
N PRO A 83 -14.97 -25.26 -18.33
CA PRO A 83 -14.43 -25.47 -19.67
C PRO A 83 -14.95 -26.73 -20.42
N THR A 84 -14.87 -26.64 -21.76
CA THR A 84 -14.66 -27.72 -22.76
C THR A 84 -15.73 -28.80 -23.01
N GLU A 85 -16.36 -28.77 -24.20
CA GLU A 85 -16.51 -29.92 -25.13
C GLU A 85 -16.99 -29.41 -26.52
N LYS A 86 -16.14 -29.35 -27.56
CA LYS A 86 -16.07 -30.27 -28.71
C LYS A 86 -17.42 -30.80 -29.27
N SER A 87 -17.63 -30.52 -30.57
CA SER A 87 -18.10 -31.47 -31.60
C SER A 87 -19.43 -32.22 -31.37
N ASN A 88 -20.53 -31.71 -31.96
CA ASN A 88 -21.27 -32.33 -33.07
C ASN A 88 -22.42 -31.41 -33.52
#